data_AF-A0A0T6B4Z2-F1
#
_entry.id   AF-A0A0T6B4Z2-F1
#
_cell.length_a   1.000
_cell.length_b   1.000
_cell.length_c   1.000
_cell.angle_alpha   90.00
_cell.angle_beta   90.00
_cell.angle_gamma   90.00
#
_symmetry.space_group_name_H-M   'P 1'
#
loop_
_entity.id
_entity.type
_entity.pdbx_description
1 polymer ?
#
loop_
_entity_poly.entity_id
_entity_poly.type
_entity_poly.pdbx_seq_one_letter_code
_entity_poly.pdbx_strand_id
1 'polypeptide(L)'
;MENENFTGNKYKRKRKKTFLKNARKYGKKGCYGRGTQLDADTYQYFVRIMEAYREGFENDEDKKIFVENVFQQTENEEVSCSCNQVGCRVIEMLLPFANDSIIERYMNAFGEQLRPLCSDRFASHIIEALLKESCKRSLDKNANDDVREKFKGFTIKISKFLLNNLEDFAWDTYGNHIIRSV
;
A
#
# COMPACT_ATOMS: atom_id res chain seq x y z
N MET A 1 -3.52 20.36 -60.05
CA MET A 1 -4.15 19.04 -59.83
C MET A 1 -3.93 18.66 -58.39
N GLU A 2 -4.93 18.02 -57.80
CA GLU A 2 -5.30 18.01 -56.38
C GLU A 2 -4.22 17.53 -55.39
N ASN A 3 -4.13 18.21 -54.23
CA ASN A 3 -3.53 17.66 -53.01
C ASN A 3 -4.65 16.98 -52.21
N GLU A 4 -4.59 15.65 -52.11
CA GLU A 4 -5.49 14.85 -51.29
C GLU A 4 -5.30 15.15 -49.79
N ASN A 5 -6.35 15.64 -49.14
CA ASN A 5 -6.42 15.80 -47.70
C ASN A 5 -6.72 14.44 -47.04
N PHE A 6 -5.69 13.73 -46.57
CA PHE A 6 -5.85 12.62 -45.63
C PHE A 6 -6.19 13.17 -44.23
N THR A 7 -7.49 13.30 -43.92
CA THR A 7 -7.96 13.57 -42.55
C THR A 7 -7.90 12.28 -41.72
N GLY A 8 -6.75 12.03 -41.08
CA GLY A 8 -6.58 10.98 -40.10
C GLY A 8 -7.49 11.18 -38.88
N ASN A 9 -8.49 10.32 -38.75
CA ASN A 9 -9.45 10.30 -37.65
C ASN A 9 -8.74 9.93 -36.33
N LYS A 10 -8.35 10.93 -35.53
CA LYS A 10 -7.74 10.72 -34.21
C LYS A 10 -8.79 10.13 -33.26
N TYR A 11 -8.74 8.82 -33.02
CA TYR A 11 -9.50 8.14 -31.98
C TYR A 11 -9.35 8.87 -30.63
N LYS A 12 -10.40 9.57 -30.20
CA LYS A 12 -10.46 10.22 -28.88
C LYS A 12 -10.40 9.14 -27.80
N ARG A 13 -9.20 8.89 -27.26
CA ARG A 13 -8.96 7.97 -26.14
C ARG A 13 -9.84 8.41 -24.96
N LYS A 14 -10.84 7.61 -24.59
CA LYS A 14 -11.73 7.90 -23.44
C LYS A 14 -10.86 8.13 -22.20
N ARG A 15 -10.99 9.31 -21.59
CA ARG A 15 -10.24 9.72 -20.39
C ARG A 15 -10.40 8.62 -19.32
N LYS A 16 -9.29 7.99 -18.90
CA LYS A 16 -9.31 6.93 -17.87
C LYS A 16 -10.05 7.45 -16.64
N LYS A 17 -11.05 6.70 -16.16
CA LYS A 17 -11.77 7.04 -14.92
C LYS A 17 -10.77 7.03 -13.77
N THR A 18 -10.83 8.03 -12.90
CA THR A 18 -9.98 8.10 -11.70
C THR A 18 -10.26 6.91 -10.78
N PHE A 19 -9.22 6.35 -10.14
CA PHE A 19 -9.32 5.19 -9.24
C PHE A 19 -10.48 5.33 -8.24
N LEU A 20 -10.55 6.50 -7.60
CA LEU A 20 -11.58 6.85 -6.63
C LEU A 20 -13.01 6.80 -7.19
N LYS A 21 -13.22 7.24 -8.43
CA LYS A 21 -14.53 7.15 -9.11
C LYS A 21 -14.94 5.69 -9.34
N ASN A 22 -13.98 4.81 -9.59
CA ASN A 22 -14.26 3.38 -9.70
C ASN A 22 -14.53 2.76 -8.33
N ALA A 23 -13.75 3.09 -7.29
CA ALA A 23 -13.97 2.61 -5.92
C ALA A 23 -15.39 2.95 -5.42
N ARG A 24 -15.82 4.20 -5.57
CA ARG A 24 -17.21 4.62 -5.28
C ARG A 24 -18.25 3.80 -6.04
N LYS A 25 -18.01 3.55 -7.33
CA LYS A 25 -18.93 2.76 -8.17
C LYS A 25 -19.03 1.32 -7.69
N TYR A 26 -17.93 0.71 -7.26
CA TYR A 26 -17.91 -0.66 -6.76
C TYR A 26 -18.58 -0.77 -5.40
N GLY A 27 -18.32 0.16 -4.49
CA GLY A 27 -19.01 0.22 -3.19
C GLY A 27 -20.53 0.30 -3.33
N LYS A 28 -21.05 1.11 -4.26
CA LYS A 28 -22.51 1.18 -4.55
C LYS A 28 -23.12 -0.11 -5.10
N LYS A 29 -22.30 -1.03 -5.59
CA LYS A 29 -22.71 -2.33 -6.14
C LYS A 29 -22.56 -3.47 -5.13
N GLY A 30 -22.18 -3.19 -3.89
CA GLY A 30 -21.86 -4.22 -2.89
C GLY A 30 -20.52 -4.93 -3.14
N CYS A 31 -19.68 -4.41 -4.04
CA CYS A 31 -18.35 -4.97 -4.29
C CYS A 31 -17.32 -4.22 -3.43
N TYR A 32 -16.99 -4.78 -2.26
CA TYR A 32 -16.14 -4.14 -1.24
C TYR A 32 -14.66 -4.54 -1.34
N GLY A 33 -14.21 -4.88 -2.54
CA GLY A 33 -12.84 -5.27 -2.76
C GLY A 33 -12.64 -6.11 -4.00
N ARG A 34 -11.41 -6.11 -4.48
CA ARG A 34 -10.81 -7.29 -5.12
C ARG A 34 -9.76 -7.79 -4.12
N GLY A 35 -9.48 -9.10 -4.13
CA GLY A 35 -8.68 -9.72 -3.07
C GLY A 35 -9.57 -10.00 -1.87
N THR A 36 -9.12 -9.62 -0.68
CA THR A 36 -9.91 -9.75 0.55
C THR A 36 -11.17 -8.87 0.47
N GLN A 37 -12.32 -9.45 0.82
CA GLN A 37 -13.58 -8.75 0.92
C GLN A 37 -13.67 -8.10 2.31
N LEU A 38 -13.73 -6.77 2.34
CA LEU A 38 -14.01 -6.03 3.57
C LEU A 38 -15.51 -5.93 3.80
N ASP A 39 -15.91 -5.62 5.03
CA ASP A 39 -17.28 -5.19 5.29
C ASP A 39 -17.57 -3.84 4.60
N ALA A 40 -18.86 -3.54 4.47
CA ALA A 40 -19.31 -2.36 3.77
C ALA A 40 -18.81 -1.06 4.43
N ASP A 41 -18.79 -1.02 5.77
CA ASP A 41 -18.49 0.19 6.53
C ASP A 41 -17.00 0.52 6.45
N THR A 42 -16.13 -0.48 6.63
CA THR A 42 -14.67 -0.35 6.48
C THR A 42 -14.31 0.05 5.05
N TYR A 43 -14.94 -0.57 4.04
CA TYR A 43 -14.68 -0.19 2.65
C TYR A 43 -15.08 1.26 2.36
N GLN A 44 -16.28 1.68 2.78
CA GLN A 44 -16.73 3.06 2.58
C GLN A 44 -15.88 4.04 3.38
N TYR A 45 -15.43 3.65 4.57
CA TYR A 45 -14.47 4.42 5.36
C TYR A 45 -13.19 4.68 4.56
N PHE A 46 -12.53 3.65 4.02
CA PHE A 46 -11.33 3.85 3.21
C PHE A 46 -11.55 4.69 1.94
N VAL A 47 -12.73 4.59 1.32
CA VAL A 47 -13.09 5.49 0.21
C VAL A 47 -13.15 6.95 0.66
N ARG A 48 -13.74 7.24 1.83
CA ARG A 48 -13.76 8.59 2.43
C ARG A 48 -12.36 9.07 2.81
N ILE A 49 -11.49 8.19 3.31
CA ILE A 49 -10.10 8.53 3.63
C ILE A 49 -9.33 8.99 2.40
N MET A 50 -9.49 8.31 1.25
CA MET A 50 -8.88 8.77 0.00
C MET A 50 -9.41 10.11 -0.50
N GLU A 51 -10.63 10.49 -0.12
CA GLU A 51 -11.24 11.78 -0.46
C GLU A 51 -10.67 12.88 0.42
N ALA A 52 -10.75 12.70 1.73
CA ALA A 52 -10.20 13.63 2.72
C ALA A 52 -8.71 13.89 2.46
N TYR A 53 -7.92 12.85 2.19
CA TYR A 53 -6.50 13.03 1.89
C TYR A 53 -6.23 13.88 0.63
N ARG A 54 -7.14 13.87 -0.35
CA ARG A 54 -7.02 14.70 -1.56
C ARG A 54 -7.41 16.15 -1.35
N GLU A 55 -8.30 16.41 -0.39
CA GLU A 55 -8.69 17.77 -0.01
C GLU A 55 -7.53 18.49 0.69
N GLY A 56 -6.66 17.73 1.35
CA GLY A 56 -5.47 18.23 2.02
C GLY A 56 -5.71 18.49 3.51
N PHE A 57 -4.68 18.99 4.18
CA PHE A 57 -4.69 19.27 5.62
C PHE A 57 -4.24 20.71 5.84
N GLU A 58 -4.75 21.35 6.89
CA GLU A 58 -4.38 22.74 7.20
C GLU A 58 -2.93 22.82 7.69
N ASN A 59 -2.49 21.82 8.46
CA ASN A 59 -1.14 21.71 8.99
C ASN A 59 -0.72 20.23 9.13
N ASP A 60 0.56 20.01 9.47
CA ASP A 60 1.13 18.66 9.62
C ASP A 60 0.60 17.90 10.84
N GLU A 61 0.13 18.60 11.88
CA GLU A 61 -0.43 17.97 13.08
C GLU A 61 -1.80 17.34 12.77
N ASP A 62 -2.67 18.05 12.04
CA ASP A 62 -3.96 17.52 11.57
C ASP A 62 -3.76 16.29 10.70
N LYS A 63 -2.74 16.30 9.83
CA LYS A 63 -2.37 15.15 9.02
C LYS A 63 -1.93 13.97 9.89
N LYS A 64 -1.15 14.22 10.94
CA LYS A 64 -0.68 13.18 11.86
C LYS A 64 -1.85 12.55 12.62
N ILE A 65 -2.74 13.37 13.19
CA ILE A 65 -3.96 12.91 13.85
C ILE A 65 -4.83 12.08 12.90
N PHE A 66 -4.99 12.55 11.66
CA PHE A 66 -5.70 11.82 10.63
C PHE A 66 -5.08 10.44 10.36
N VAL A 67 -3.76 10.37 10.19
CA VAL A 67 -3.03 9.11 9.96
C VAL A 67 -3.21 8.14 11.14
N GLU A 68 -3.06 8.63 12.37
CA GLU A 68 -3.22 7.81 13.59
C GLU A 68 -4.63 7.25 13.71
N ASN A 69 -5.66 8.07 13.48
CA ASN A 69 -7.06 7.63 13.49
C ASN A 69 -7.35 6.58 12.42
N VAL A 70 -6.76 6.71 11.22
CA VAL A 70 -6.92 5.71 10.16
C VAL A 70 -6.31 4.38 10.57
N PHE A 71 -5.09 4.38 11.10
CA PHE A 71 -4.43 3.15 11.51
C PHE A 71 -5.04 2.55 12.78
N GLN A 72 -5.72 3.33 13.62
CA GLN A 72 -6.52 2.75 14.71
C GLN A 72 -7.64 1.85 14.16
N GLN A 73 -8.28 2.23 13.04
CA GLN A 73 -9.34 1.42 12.42
C GLN A 73 -8.82 0.12 11.77
N THR A 74 -7.51 -0.03 11.59
CA THR A 74 -6.92 -1.24 10.99
C THR A 74 -6.37 -2.21 12.03
N GLU A 75 -6.56 -1.92 13.31
CA GLU A 75 -6.04 -2.76 14.41
C GLU A 75 -6.62 -4.17 14.36
N ASN A 76 -5.75 -5.18 14.38
CA ASN A 76 -6.07 -6.61 14.22
C ASN A 76 -6.56 -7.01 12.81
N GLU A 77 -6.63 -6.06 11.88
CA GLU A 77 -7.09 -6.28 10.50
C GLU A 77 -6.03 -5.80 9.48
N GLU A 78 -4.76 -5.70 9.89
CA GLU A 78 -3.68 -5.10 9.09
C GLU A 78 -3.50 -5.84 7.76
N VAL A 79 -3.43 -7.18 7.82
CA VAL A 79 -3.28 -8.03 6.63
C VAL A 79 -4.55 -8.02 5.79
N SER A 80 -5.71 -8.16 6.42
CA SER A 80 -7.03 -8.15 5.76
C SER A 80 -7.25 -6.87 4.95
N CYS A 81 -7.00 -5.70 5.55
CA CYS A 81 -7.07 -4.41 4.90
C CYS A 81 -6.01 -4.26 3.78
N SER A 82 -4.81 -4.79 3.98
CA SER A 82 -3.72 -4.69 3.00
C SER A 82 -3.89 -5.60 1.79
N CYS A 83 -4.60 -6.71 1.92
CA CYS A 83 -4.98 -7.61 0.82
C CYS A 83 -6.24 -7.13 0.06
N ASN A 84 -6.79 -5.97 0.43
CA ASN A 84 -7.92 -5.34 -0.25
C ASN A 84 -7.46 -4.27 -1.26
N GLN A 85 -8.08 -4.24 -2.43
CA GLN A 85 -7.77 -3.25 -3.48
C GLN A 85 -7.74 -1.79 -3.01
N VAL A 86 -8.69 -1.38 -2.17
CA VAL A 86 -8.81 0.00 -1.68
C VAL A 86 -8.01 0.18 -0.39
N GLY A 87 -8.09 -0.78 0.53
CA GLY A 87 -7.35 -0.74 1.79
C GLY A 87 -5.84 -0.65 1.58
N CYS A 88 -5.27 -1.47 0.70
CA CYS A 88 -3.86 -1.40 0.29
C CYS A 88 -3.45 0.02 -0.14
N ARG A 89 -4.26 0.68 -0.98
CA ARG A 89 -3.93 2.02 -1.47
C ARG A 89 -3.95 3.06 -0.37
N VAL A 90 -4.88 2.96 0.57
CA VAL A 90 -4.93 3.84 1.73
C VAL A 90 -3.72 3.61 2.62
N ILE A 91 -3.42 2.36 2.94
CA ILE A 91 -2.29 1.98 3.81
C ILE A 91 -0.98 2.43 3.18
N GLU A 92 -0.70 2.06 1.92
CA GLU A 92 0.50 2.45 1.18
C GLU A 92 0.71 3.97 1.17
N MET A 93 -0.36 4.73 0.99
CA MET A 93 -0.34 6.21 0.96
C MET A 93 -0.02 6.84 2.31
N LEU A 94 -0.49 6.24 3.41
CA LEU A 94 -0.39 6.82 4.75
C LEU A 94 0.80 6.28 5.56
N LEU A 95 1.30 5.08 5.24
CA LEU A 95 2.37 4.40 5.97
C LEU A 95 3.64 5.26 6.15
N PRO A 96 4.09 6.08 5.18
CA PRO A 96 5.28 6.94 5.37
C PRO A 96 5.12 8.01 6.46
N PHE A 97 3.89 8.32 6.85
CA PHE A 97 3.55 9.30 7.89
C PHE A 97 3.16 8.63 9.21
N ALA A 98 3.14 7.30 9.26
CA ALA A 98 2.83 6.55 10.46
C ALA A 98 3.94 6.65 11.50
N ASN A 99 3.55 6.63 12.78
CA ASN A 99 4.50 6.53 13.88
C ASN A 99 5.09 5.11 13.97
N ASP A 100 6.18 4.98 14.73
CA ASP A 100 6.95 3.73 14.79
C ASP A 100 6.14 2.55 15.34
N SER A 101 5.23 2.79 16.29
CA SER A 101 4.37 1.75 16.87
C SER A 101 3.42 1.14 15.83
N ILE A 102 2.83 1.99 14.96
CA ILE A 102 1.98 1.51 13.87
C ILE A 102 2.79 0.65 12.90
N ILE A 103 3.99 1.10 12.49
CA ILE A 103 4.79 0.36 11.53
C ILE A 103 5.28 -0.96 12.13
N GLU A 104 5.66 -0.98 13.41
CA GLU A 104 6.02 -2.21 14.13
C GLU A 104 4.85 -3.22 14.16
N ARG A 105 3.62 -2.75 14.37
CA ARG A 105 2.42 -3.62 14.32
C ARG A 105 2.24 -4.25 12.94
N TYR A 106 2.41 -3.48 11.87
CA TYR A 106 2.36 -4.00 10.50
C TYR A 106 3.54 -4.94 10.20
N MET A 107 4.75 -4.64 10.66
CA MET A 107 5.91 -5.53 10.53
C MET A 107 5.65 -6.90 11.18
N ASN A 108 5.04 -6.90 12.36
CA ASN A 108 4.68 -8.13 13.08
C ASN A 108 3.63 -8.93 12.31
N ALA A 109 2.51 -8.29 11.94
CA ALA A 109 1.41 -8.94 11.22
C ALA A 109 1.86 -9.54 9.87
N PHE A 110 2.68 -8.81 9.09
CA PHE A 110 3.21 -9.32 7.82
C PHE A 110 4.32 -10.35 8.01
N GLY A 111 5.15 -10.17 9.04
CA GLY A 111 6.29 -11.03 9.34
C GLY A 111 5.91 -12.49 9.65
N GLU A 112 4.65 -12.76 9.97
CA GLU A 112 4.13 -14.11 10.23
C GLU A 112 3.72 -14.86 8.95
N GLN A 113 3.36 -14.14 7.88
CA GLN A 113 2.73 -14.72 6.69
C GLN A 113 3.40 -14.27 5.39
N LEU A 114 4.72 -14.13 5.39
CA LEU A 114 5.48 -13.54 4.27
C LEU A 114 5.25 -14.23 2.92
N ARG A 115 5.21 -15.56 2.88
CA ARG A 115 5.10 -16.30 1.60
C ARG A 115 3.85 -15.93 0.80
N PRO A 116 2.62 -16.09 1.33
CA PRO A 116 1.43 -15.70 0.57
C PRO A 116 1.36 -14.19 0.30
N LEU A 117 1.86 -13.35 1.21
CA LEU A 117 1.78 -11.90 1.07
C LEU A 117 2.74 -11.33 0.03
N CYS A 118 3.93 -11.93 -0.16
CA CYS A 118 4.86 -11.54 -1.21
C CYS A 118 4.29 -11.74 -2.62
N SER A 119 3.43 -12.74 -2.80
CA SER A 119 2.74 -13.05 -4.07
C SER A 119 1.34 -12.46 -4.16
N ASP A 120 0.86 -11.74 -3.14
CA ASP A 120 -0.45 -11.08 -3.21
C ASP A 120 -0.36 -9.77 -4.00
N ARG A 121 -1.34 -9.56 -4.87
CA ARG A 121 -1.40 -8.43 -5.79
C ARG A 121 -1.54 -7.04 -5.14
N PHE A 122 -1.84 -7.00 -3.85
CA PHE A 122 -2.03 -5.78 -3.07
C PHE A 122 -1.03 -5.74 -1.91
N ALA A 123 -0.93 -6.83 -1.13
CA ALA A 123 -0.05 -6.90 0.02
C ALA A 123 1.43 -6.81 -0.36
N SER A 124 1.83 -7.22 -1.57
CA SER A 124 3.21 -7.06 -2.05
C SER A 124 3.68 -5.60 -1.98
N HIS A 125 2.79 -4.65 -2.34
CA HIS A 125 3.10 -3.22 -2.27
C HIS A 125 3.25 -2.73 -0.83
N ILE A 126 2.50 -3.32 0.10
CA ILE A 126 2.65 -2.99 1.52
C ILE A 126 3.97 -3.53 2.07
N ILE A 127 4.42 -4.71 1.63
CA ILE A 127 5.76 -5.21 1.98
C ILE A 127 6.85 -4.29 1.43
N GLU A 128 6.76 -3.83 0.18
CA GLU A 128 7.70 -2.85 -0.38
C GLU A 128 7.73 -1.55 0.43
N ALA A 129 6.55 -1.04 0.80
CA ALA A 129 6.44 0.17 1.63
C ALA A 129 7.01 -0.02 3.04
N LEU A 130 6.71 -1.15 3.69
CA LEU A 130 7.27 -1.51 5.00
C LEU A 130 8.78 -1.63 4.93
N LEU A 131 9.32 -2.33 3.93
CA LEU A 131 10.75 -2.46 3.75
C LEU A 131 11.44 -1.10 3.61
N LYS A 132 10.86 -0.20 2.79
CA LYS A 132 11.39 1.15 2.61
C LYS A 132 11.39 1.95 3.91
N GLU A 133 10.29 1.92 4.65
CA GLU A 133 10.16 2.66 5.91
C GLU A 133 11.04 2.07 7.02
N SER A 134 11.22 0.75 7.06
CA SER A 134 12.14 0.04 7.98
C SER A 134 13.61 0.33 7.65
N CYS A 135 13.98 0.34 6.37
CA CYS A 135 15.31 0.75 5.94
C CYS A 135 15.61 2.21 6.35
N LYS A 136 14.65 3.12 6.15
CA LYS A 136 14.80 4.52 6.56
C LYS A 136 15.04 4.65 8.06
N ARG A 137 14.24 3.98 8.89
CA ARG A 137 14.33 4.06 10.36
C ARG A 137 15.56 3.37 10.95
N SER A 138 15.98 2.25 10.37
CA SER A 138 17.22 1.58 10.80
C SER A 138 18.48 2.41 10.54
N LEU A 139 18.45 3.25 9.49
CA LEU A 139 19.55 4.14 9.11
C LEU A 139 19.45 5.54 9.74
N ASP A 140 18.34 5.87 10.41
CA ASP A 140 18.18 7.16 11.07
C ASP A 140 19.08 7.24 12.31
N LYS A 141 20.09 8.12 12.25
CA LYS A 141 21.05 8.33 13.34
C LYS A 141 20.45 9.05 14.55
N ASN A 142 19.28 9.68 14.39
CA ASN A 142 18.59 10.38 15.47
C ASN A 142 17.58 9.48 16.20
N ALA A 143 17.26 8.31 15.64
CA ALA A 143 16.37 7.35 16.26
C ALA A 143 17.05 6.63 17.44
N ASN A 144 16.25 6.20 18.41
CA ASN A 144 16.70 5.37 19.53
C ASN A 144 17.30 4.05 19.00
N ASP A 145 18.37 3.54 19.62
CA ASP A 145 19.00 2.28 19.22
C ASP A 145 18.06 1.07 19.25
N ASP A 146 17.11 1.01 20.19
CA ASP A 146 16.08 -0.06 20.23
C ASP A 146 15.20 -0.02 18.99
N VAL A 147 14.73 1.18 18.63
CA VAL A 147 13.93 1.42 17.42
C VAL A 147 14.74 1.00 16.19
N ARG A 148 15.98 1.48 16.07
CA ARG A 148 16.86 1.16 14.94
C ARG A 148 17.08 -0.34 14.77
N GLU A 149 17.34 -1.06 15.87
CA GLU A 149 17.60 -2.50 15.82
C GLU A 149 16.33 -3.30 15.48
N LYS A 150 15.15 -2.91 15.98
CA LYS A 150 13.87 -3.51 15.58
C LYS A 150 13.62 -3.39 14.07
N PHE A 151 13.72 -2.16 13.54
CA PHE A 151 13.50 -1.90 12.11
C PHE A 151 14.54 -2.62 11.24
N LYS A 152 15.81 -2.62 11.66
CA LYS A 152 16.89 -3.36 10.99
C LYS A 152 16.64 -4.88 11.01
N GLY A 153 16.18 -5.41 12.14
CA GLY A 153 15.85 -6.82 12.31
C GLY A 153 14.78 -7.27 11.31
N PHE A 154 13.74 -6.46 11.13
CA PHE A 154 12.72 -6.71 10.11
C PHE A 154 13.29 -6.64 8.69
N THR A 155 14.05 -5.59 8.34
CA THR A 155 14.70 -5.49 7.03
C THR A 155 15.52 -6.75 6.72
N ILE A 156 16.38 -7.18 7.65
CA ILE A 156 17.20 -8.39 7.48
C ILE A 156 16.32 -9.65 7.35
N LYS A 157 15.24 -9.76 8.14
CA LYS A 157 14.30 -10.89 8.07
C LYS A 157 13.69 -10.99 6.67
N ILE A 158 13.18 -9.89 6.12
CA ILE A 158 12.58 -9.85 4.77
C ILE A 158 13.62 -10.16 3.70
N SER A 159 14.80 -9.52 3.73
CA SER A 159 15.86 -9.77 2.75
C SER A 159 16.30 -11.22 2.74
N LYS A 160 16.53 -11.84 3.92
CA LYS A 160 16.86 -13.26 4.03
C LYS A 160 15.74 -14.15 3.49
N PHE A 161 14.49 -13.85 3.84
CA PHE A 161 13.34 -14.61 3.36
C PHE A 161 13.26 -14.58 1.82
N LEU A 162 13.37 -13.40 1.21
CA LEU A 162 13.31 -13.27 -0.26
C LEU A 162 14.49 -13.95 -0.94
N LEU A 163 15.72 -13.79 -0.44
CA LEU A 163 16.91 -14.43 -1.01
C LEU A 163 16.86 -15.96 -0.92
N ASN A 164 16.37 -16.50 0.20
CA ASN A 164 16.22 -17.95 0.38
C ASN A 164 15.13 -18.56 -0.52
N ASN A 165 14.22 -17.74 -1.03
CA ASN A 165 13.12 -18.15 -1.90
C ASN A 165 13.20 -17.46 -3.27
N LEU A 166 14.42 -17.06 -3.69
CA LEU A 166 14.64 -16.23 -4.87
C LEU A 166 14.10 -16.90 -6.14
N GLU A 167 14.29 -18.20 -6.31
CA GLU A 167 13.85 -18.94 -7.49
C GLU A 167 12.32 -18.85 -7.68
N ASP A 168 11.56 -18.96 -6.59
CA ASP A 168 10.10 -18.87 -6.64
C ASP A 168 9.63 -17.45 -6.96
N PHE A 169 10.24 -16.45 -6.32
CA PHE A 169 9.78 -15.07 -6.44
C PHE A 169 10.33 -14.33 -7.66
N ALA A 170 11.46 -14.76 -8.24
CA ALA A 170 12.04 -14.11 -9.42
C ALA A 170 11.09 -14.13 -10.63
N TRP A 171 10.27 -15.17 -10.74
CA TRP A 171 9.27 -15.35 -11.79
C TRP A 171 7.85 -15.00 -11.35
N ASP A 172 7.61 -14.76 -10.06
CA ASP A 172 6.31 -14.37 -9.53
C ASP A 172 5.92 -12.96 -10.00
N THR A 173 4.66 -12.74 -10.38
CA THR A 173 4.18 -11.45 -10.95
C THR A 173 4.32 -10.27 -9.98
N TYR A 174 4.27 -10.51 -8.67
CA TYR A 174 4.29 -9.48 -7.63
C TYR A 174 5.57 -9.56 -6.78
N GLY A 175 5.96 -10.76 -6.35
CA GLY A 175 7.14 -11.01 -5.54
C GLY A 175 8.45 -10.55 -6.19
N ASN A 176 8.53 -10.61 -7.53
CA ASN A 176 9.69 -10.11 -8.27
C ASN A 176 9.96 -8.61 -8.04
N HIS A 177 8.92 -7.80 -7.76
CA HIS A 177 9.08 -6.38 -7.46
C HIS A 177 9.73 -6.17 -6.08
N ILE A 178 9.31 -6.97 -5.10
CA ILE A 178 9.84 -6.93 -3.74
C ILE A 178 11.33 -7.33 -3.73
N ILE A 179 11.69 -8.38 -4.47
CA ILE A 179 13.11 -8.81 -4.59
C ILE A 179 14.00 -7.66 -5.08
N ARG A 180 13.54 -6.88 -6.05
CA ARG A 180 14.35 -5.76 -6.58
C ARG A 180 14.49 -4.60 -5.60
N SER A 181 13.75 -4.62 -4.50
CA SER A 181 13.77 -3.59 -3.46
C SER A 181 14.69 -3.94 -2.27
N VAL A 182 15.14 -5.19 -2.15
CA VAL A 182 16.07 -5.65 -1.09
C VAL A 182 17.53 -5.65 -1.51
#